data_AF-A0A0B1T0X7-F1
#
_entry.id   AF-A0A0B1T0X7-F1
#
_cell.length_a   1.000
_cell.length_b   1.000
_cell.length_c   1.000
_cell.angle_alpha   90.00
_cell.angle_beta   90.00
_cell.angle_gamma   90.00
#
_symmetry.space_group_name_H-M   'P 1'
#
loop_
_entity.id
_entity.type
_entity.pdbx_description
1 polymer ?
#
loop_
_entity_poly.entity_id
_entity_poly.type
_entity_poly.pdbx_seq_one_letter_code
_entity_poly.pdbx_strand_id
1 'polypeptide(L)'
;MKFEILHQTGRARHGLLTLPHSVVKTPVFMPVGTQGTMKGILPEQLIAIDCRILLCNTYHLGHRPGHERVRKAGGLHKMINWPRSILTDSGGFQMVSLNKLMSVDEHGVNFESPHTAEQMSLPPEMSIEIQQALGADIMMQLDHVIHVLTTGDIVEEAMQRSIRWLDRCKKAHTRTDQALFPIVQGGLDLELRKKCVEEMAKRAKG
;
A
#
# COMPACT_ATOMS: atom_id res chain seq x y z
N MET A 1 15.83 3.44 -0.51
CA MET A 1 15.56 2.18 -1.24
C MET A 1 16.50 2.07 -2.44
N LYS A 2 17.02 0.88 -2.74
CA LYS A 2 17.78 0.60 -3.97
C LYS A 2 17.25 -0.68 -4.62
N PHE A 3 17.01 -0.67 -5.92
CA PHE A 3 16.65 -1.86 -6.69
C PHE A 3 17.71 -2.16 -7.73
N GLU A 4 18.18 -3.41 -7.78
CA GLU A 4 19.23 -3.87 -8.69
C GLU A 4 18.78 -5.15 -9.40
N ILE A 5 18.99 -5.19 -10.73
CA ILE A 5 18.74 -6.39 -11.54
C ILE A 5 20.07 -7.13 -11.67
N LEU A 6 20.13 -8.35 -11.11
CA LEU A 6 21.31 -9.20 -11.16
C LEU A 6 21.38 -10.05 -12.43
N HIS A 7 20.22 -10.51 -12.89
CA HIS A 7 20.11 -11.32 -14.09
C HIS A 7 18.74 -11.11 -14.76
N GLN A 8 18.71 -11.26 -16.08
CA GLN A 8 17.49 -11.13 -16.87
C GLN A 8 17.45 -12.21 -17.96
N THR A 9 16.29 -12.86 -18.10
CA THR A 9 16.00 -13.79 -19.18
C THR A 9 14.65 -13.42 -19.79
N GLY A 10 14.65 -12.87 -21.01
CA GLY A 10 13.46 -12.28 -21.61
C GLY A 10 12.89 -11.14 -20.74
N ARG A 11 11.65 -11.28 -20.27
CA ARG A 11 10.99 -10.33 -19.35
C ARG A 11 11.19 -10.66 -17.86
N ALA A 12 11.69 -11.86 -17.54
CA ALA A 12 11.93 -12.27 -16.15
C ALA A 12 13.21 -11.63 -15.62
N ARG A 13 13.15 -11.15 -14.37
CA ARG A 13 14.25 -10.43 -13.70
C ARG A 13 14.49 -11.04 -12.33
N HIS A 14 15.73 -11.44 -12.08
CA HIS A 14 16.21 -11.74 -10.73
C HIS A 14 16.95 -10.51 -10.20
N GLY A 15 16.57 -10.05 -9.00
CA GLY A 15 17.11 -8.80 -8.47
C GLY A 15 17.17 -8.75 -6.96
N LEU A 16 17.71 -7.64 -6.47
CA LEU A 16 17.78 -7.30 -5.05
C LEU A 16 17.08 -5.97 -4.81
N LEU A 17 16.19 -5.95 -3.84
CA LEU A 17 15.52 -4.75 -3.33
C LEU A 17 16.05 -4.48 -1.91
N THR A 18 16.88 -3.46 -1.77
CA THR A 18 17.41 -3.00 -0.49
C THR A 18 16.47 -2.00 0.14
N LEU A 19 15.92 -2.38 1.29
CA LEU A 19 15.03 -1.61 2.15
C LEU A 19 15.70 -1.37 3.52
N PRO A 20 15.20 -0.44 4.35
CA PRO A 20 15.80 -0.16 5.66
C PRO A 20 16.01 -1.40 6.53
N HIS A 21 15.04 -2.32 6.58
CA HIS A 21 15.10 -3.46 7.50
C HIS A 21 15.56 -4.77 6.85
N SER A 22 15.66 -4.86 5.51
CA SER A 22 16.12 -6.09 4.85
C SER A 22 16.54 -5.89 3.39
N VAL A 23 17.33 -6.83 2.87
CA VAL A 23 17.56 -6.99 1.44
C VAL A 23 16.69 -8.13 0.94
N VAL A 24 15.72 -7.82 0.08
CA VAL A 24 14.72 -8.76 -0.47
C VAL A 24 15.18 -9.24 -1.85
N LYS A 25 15.24 -10.56 -2.06
CA LYS A 25 15.46 -11.16 -3.38
C LYS A 25 14.16 -11.13 -4.19
N THR A 26 14.21 -10.70 -5.44
CA THR A 26 13.04 -10.68 -6.34
C THR A 26 13.22 -11.69 -7.48
N PRO A 27 12.16 -12.38 -7.95
CA PRO A 27 10.75 -12.27 -7.53
C PRO A 27 10.50 -12.72 -6.09
N VAL A 28 9.56 -12.07 -5.41
CA VAL A 28 9.24 -12.34 -4.00
C VAL A 28 7.75 -12.57 -3.82
N PHE A 29 7.41 -13.53 -2.96
CA PHE A 29 6.07 -13.68 -2.41
C PHE A 29 6.01 -13.01 -1.04
N MET A 30 4.99 -12.17 -0.82
CA MET A 30 4.78 -11.45 0.45
C MET A 30 3.63 -12.10 1.22
N PRO A 31 3.88 -12.79 2.35
CA PRO A 31 2.81 -13.25 3.23
C PRO A 31 2.00 -12.08 3.81
N VAL A 32 0.70 -12.28 4.00
CA VAL A 32 -0.24 -11.21 4.40
C VAL A 32 -0.56 -11.28 5.90
N GLY A 33 -0.16 -10.25 6.63
CA GLY A 33 -0.48 -10.03 8.05
C GLY A 33 -1.63 -9.04 8.25
N THR A 34 -2.87 -9.53 8.31
CA THR A 34 -4.09 -8.69 8.35
C THR A 34 -4.16 -7.75 9.57
N GLN A 35 -3.66 -8.16 10.72
CA GLN A 35 -3.61 -7.36 11.95
C GLN A 35 -2.17 -7.27 12.47
N GLY A 36 -1.20 -7.21 11.56
CA GLY A 36 0.23 -7.25 11.90
C GLY A 36 0.76 -8.64 12.21
N THR A 37 -0.09 -9.68 12.20
CA THR A 37 0.34 -11.08 12.35
C THR A 37 -0.23 -11.96 11.24
N MET A 38 0.54 -12.96 10.85
CA MET A 38 0.06 -14.07 10.02
C MET A 38 -0.73 -15.03 10.92
N LYS A 39 -1.98 -15.31 10.55
CA LYS A 39 -2.85 -16.17 11.38
C LYS A 39 -2.25 -17.57 11.49
N GLY A 40 -2.00 -18.01 12.73
CA GLY A 40 -1.50 -19.35 13.03
C GLY A 40 0.01 -19.56 12.83
N ILE A 41 0.77 -18.50 12.52
CA ILE A 41 2.22 -18.58 12.28
C ILE A 41 2.95 -17.53 13.13
N LEU A 42 3.99 -17.97 13.84
CA LEU A 42 4.85 -17.10 14.64
C LEU A 42 5.89 -16.39 13.76
N PRO A 43 6.33 -15.16 14.11
CA PRO A 43 7.40 -14.44 13.41
C PRO A 43 8.66 -15.28 13.20
N GLU A 44 9.05 -16.09 14.20
CA GLU A 44 10.25 -16.93 14.17
C GLU A 44 10.16 -18.00 13.06
N GLN A 45 8.96 -18.53 12.80
CA GLN A 45 8.75 -19.50 11.73
C GLN A 45 8.92 -18.87 10.34
N LEU A 46 8.50 -17.62 10.17
CA LEU A 46 8.71 -16.86 8.94
C LEU A 46 10.18 -16.50 8.73
N ILE A 47 10.89 -16.17 9.81
CA ILE A 47 12.34 -15.92 9.77
C ILE A 47 13.09 -17.20 9.36
N ALA A 48 12.68 -18.37 9.88
CA ALA A 48 13.31 -19.66 9.58
C ALA A 48 13.23 -20.05 8.09
N ILE A 49 12.16 -19.64 7.39
CA ILE A 49 11.99 -19.88 5.94
C ILE A 49 12.56 -18.75 5.06
N ASP A 50 13.37 -17.86 5.65
CA ASP A 50 13.93 -16.67 5.01
C ASP A 50 12.90 -15.72 4.37
N CYS A 51 11.71 -15.58 4.98
CA CYS A 51 10.76 -14.53 4.57
C CYS A 51 11.33 -13.16 4.91
N ARG A 52 11.56 -12.29 3.93
CA ARG A 52 12.21 -10.98 4.13
C ARG A 52 11.29 -9.78 4.10
N ILE A 53 10.06 -9.96 3.64
CA ILE A 53 9.07 -8.90 3.56
C ILE A 53 7.67 -9.44 3.77
N LEU A 54 6.87 -8.71 4.55
CA LEU A 54 5.45 -8.98 4.79
C LEU A 54 4.59 -7.89 4.17
N LEU A 55 3.35 -8.23 3.83
CA LEU A 55 2.31 -7.25 3.55
C LEU A 55 1.43 -7.11 4.80
N CYS A 56 1.28 -5.89 5.32
CA CYS A 56 0.41 -5.59 6.44
C CYS A 56 -0.72 -4.65 6.02
N ASN A 57 -1.91 -4.87 6.57
CA ASN A 57 -3.10 -4.11 6.18
C ASN A 57 -3.27 -2.83 7.00
N THR A 58 -3.23 -1.68 6.33
CA THR A 58 -3.31 -0.34 6.91
C THR A 58 -4.66 -0.08 7.56
N TYR A 59 -5.77 -0.53 6.95
CA TYR A 59 -7.12 -0.29 7.47
C TYR A 59 -7.30 -0.88 8.87
N HIS A 60 -6.96 -2.17 9.04
CA HIS A 60 -7.15 -2.85 10.32
C HIS A 60 -6.25 -2.26 11.40
N LEU A 61 -4.96 -2.06 11.11
CA LEU A 61 -3.99 -1.53 12.06
C LEU A 61 -4.29 -0.06 12.42
N GLY A 62 -4.76 0.72 11.45
CA GLY A 62 -5.14 2.12 11.60
C GLY A 62 -6.36 2.32 12.48
N HIS A 63 -7.27 1.35 12.54
CA HIS A 63 -8.45 1.37 13.41
C HIS A 63 -8.22 0.68 14.76
N ARG A 64 -7.61 -0.52 14.76
CA ARG A 64 -7.33 -1.32 15.96
C ARG A 64 -5.95 -1.99 15.84
N PRO A 65 -4.97 -1.59 16.65
CA PRO A 65 -5.09 -0.79 17.87
C PRO A 65 -5.24 0.72 17.64
N GLY A 66 -5.04 1.21 16.42
CA GLY A 66 -5.00 2.63 16.11
C GLY A 66 -3.58 3.09 15.84
N HIS A 67 -3.37 3.81 14.73
CA HIS A 67 -2.04 4.19 14.25
C HIS A 67 -1.23 5.03 15.25
N GLU A 68 -1.87 5.91 16.02
CA GLU A 68 -1.23 6.64 17.12
C GLU A 68 -0.68 5.72 18.23
N ARG A 69 -1.39 4.64 18.53
CA ARG A 69 -0.92 3.66 19.53
C ARG A 69 0.26 2.87 18.99
N VAL A 70 0.22 2.48 17.71
CA VAL A 70 1.35 1.83 17.04
C VAL A 70 2.57 2.75 17.04
N ARG A 71 2.39 4.04 16.73
CA ARG A 71 3.45 5.05 16.78
C ARG A 71 4.07 5.15 18.18
N LYS A 72 3.25 5.22 19.23
CA LYS A 72 3.69 5.25 20.64
C LYS A 72 4.39 3.96 21.08
N ALA A 73 4.02 2.81 20.53
CA ALA A 73 4.71 1.53 20.73
C ALA A 73 6.04 1.45 19.97
N GLY A 74 6.40 2.48 19.20
CA GLY A 74 7.64 2.57 18.43
C GLY A 74 7.58 1.94 17.04
N GLY A 75 6.38 1.84 16.46
CA GLY A 75 6.14 1.35 15.10
C GLY A 75 5.69 -0.11 15.06
N LEU A 76 5.19 -0.52 13.88
CA LEU A 76 4.63 -1.85 13.64
C LEU A 76 5.68 -2.93 13.88
N HIS A 77 6.89 -2.76 13.35
CA HIS A 77 8.01 -3.70 13.55
C HIS A 77 8.21 -4.09 15.02
N LYS A 78 8.24 -3.11 15.93
CA LYS A 78 8.37 -3.37 17.38
C LYS A 78 7.13 -4.03 17.95
N MET A 79 5.95 -3.57 17.56
CA MET A 79 4.69 -4.09 18.05
C MET A 79 4.49 -5.59 17.73
N ILE A 80 4.93 -6.04 16.57
CA ILE A 80 4.76 -7.44 16.11
C ILE A 80 6.04 -8.28 16.23
N ASN A 81 7.09 -7.72 16.84
CA ASN A 81 8.42 -8.33 16.92
C ASN A 81 8.97 -8.81 15.56
N TRP A 82 8.80 -7.99 14.51
CA TRP A 82 9.23 -8.32 13.16
C TRP A 82 10.47 -7.52 12.75
N PRO A 83 11.64 -8.15 12.63
CA PRO A 83 12.91 -7.46 12.40
C PRO A 83 13.21 -7.20 10.90
N ARG A 84 12.34 -7.63 9.98
CA ARG A 84 12.57 -7.53 8.52
C ARG A 84 11.56 -6.58 7.89
N SER A 85 11.57 -6.43 6.57
CA SER A 85 10.80 -5.37 5.93
C SER A 85 9.29 -5.60 5.96
N ILE A 86 8.53 -4.50 5.91
CA ILE A 86 7.08 -4.50 5.81
C ILE A 86 6.66 -3.60 4.64
N LEU A 87 5.71 -4.07 3.85
CA LEU A 87 4.92 -3.28 2.92
C LEU A 87 3.53 -3.08 3.53
N THR A 88 3.03 -1.85 3.54
CA THR A 88 1.64 -1.57 3.88
C THR A 88 0.82 -1.27 2.63
N ASP A 89 -0.38 -1.86 2.53
CA ASP A 89 -1.35 -1.44 1.54
C ASP A 89 -1.92 -0.04 1.89
N SER A 90 -2.69 0.58 1.00
CA SER A 90 -3.24 1.92 1.26
C SER A 90 -4.53 1.92 2.08
N GLY A 91 -5.14 0.75 2.29
CA GLY A 91 -6.47 0.57 2.89
C GLY A 91 -7.64 0.75 1.91
N GLY A 92 -7.39 1.30 0.71
CA GLY A 92 -8.44 1.58 -0.29
C GLY A 92 -9.24 0.35 -0.72
N PHE A 93 -8.53 -0.73 -1.07
CA PHE A 93 -9.15 -1.97 -1.54
C PHE A 93 -10.04 -2.64 -0.49
N GLN A 94 -9.61 -2.63 0.77
CA GLN A 94 -10.37 -3.28 1.84
C GLN A 94 -11.71 -2.59 2.07
N MET A 95 -11.74 -1.25 2.03
CA MET A 95 -12.98 -0.49 2.15
C MET A 95 -13.95 -0.78 1.00
N VAL A 96 -13.44 -0.93 -0.23
CA VAL A 96 -14.24 -1.28 -1.42
C VAL A 96 -14.82 -2.70 -1.31
N SER A 97 -14.05 -3.64 -0.77
CA SER A 97 -14.48 -5.05 -0.65
C SER A 97 -15.43 -5.32 0.52
N LEU A 98 -15.37 -4.51 1.59
CA LEU A 98 -16.07 -4.77 2.84
C LEU A 98 -17.37 -3.97 3.00
N ASN A 99 -17.57 -2.89 2.24
CA ASN A 99 -18.71 -2.01 2.46
C ASN A 99 -19.57 -1.81 1.20
N LYS A 100 -20.85 -2.21 1.30
CA LYS A 100 -21.88 -1.91 0.27
C LYS A 100 -22.23 -0.42 0.21
N LEU A 101 -21.94 0.33 1.27
CA LEU A 101 -22.19 1.75 1.45
C LEU A 101 -20.84 2.51 1.41
N MET A 102 -20.22 2.48 0.23
CA MET A 102 -18.98 3.19 -0.06
C MET A 102 -19.20 4.15 -1.22
N SER A 103 -18.64 5.35 -1.11
CA SER A 103 -18.56 6.32 -2.20
C SER A 103 -17.15 6.89 -2.32
N VAL A 104 -16.76 7.25 -3.55
CA VAL A 104 -15.45 7.87 -3.81
C VAL A 104 -15.66 9.20 -4.51
N ASP A 105 -15.13 10.25 -3.91
CA ASP A 105 -15.10 11.60 -4.48
C ASP A 105 -13.64 12.07 -4.62
N GLU A 106 -13.42 13.35 -4.92
CA GLU A 106 -12.05 13.88 -5.03
C GLU A 106 -11.34 13.93 -3.67
N HIS A 107 -12.05 14.05 -2.55
CA HIS A 107 -11.48 14.22 -1.22
C HIS A 107 -10.96 12.90 -0.64
N GLY A 108 -11.62 11.78 -0.92
CA GLY A 108 -11.18 10.46 -0.46
C GLY A 108 -12.19 9.35 -0.70
N VAL A 109 -12.01 8.26 0.03
CA VAL A 109 -12.97 7.16 0.09
C VAL A 109 -13.85 7.36 1.31
N ASN A 110 -15.16 7.52 1.12
CA ASN A 110 -16.14 7.64 2.17
C ASN A 110 -16.83 6.29 2.40
N PHE A 111 -16.98 5.88 3.66
CA PHE A 111 -17.53 4.58 4.01
C PHE A 111 -18.14 4.61 5.41
N GLU A 112 -19.09 3.73 5.63
CA GLU A 112 -19.63 3.47 6.97
C GLU A 112 -18.71 2.49 7.75
N SER A 113 -18.42 2.82 9.02
CA SER A 113 -17.68 1.92 9.90
C SER A 113 -18.47 0.62 10.12
N PRO A 114 -17.91 -0.57 9.82
CA PRO A 114 -18.60 -1.84 10.03
C PRO A 114 -18.78 -2.18 11.52
N HIS A 115 -18.15 -1.43 12.41
CA HIS A 115 -18.20 -1.63 13.86
C HIS A 115 -19.11 -0.63 14.57
N THR A 116 -19.20 0.61 14.09
CA THR A 116 -19.89 1.71 14.78
C THR A 116 -21.03 2.32 13.98
N ALA A 117 -21.20 1.96 12.70
CA ALA A 117 -22.15 2.58 11.77
C ALA A 117 -21.91 4.10 11.52
N GLU A 118 -20.77 4.63 11.97
CA GLU A 118 -20.41 6.03 11.75
C GLU A 118 -19.88 6.25 10.34
N GLN A 119 -20.21 7.39 9.75
CA GLN A 119 -19.65 7.80 8.46
C GLN A 119 -18.20 8.23 8.65
N MET A 120 -17.29 7.58 7.92
CA MET A 120 -15.86 7.81 7.93
C MET A 120 -15.38 8.19 6.53
N SER A 121 -14.25 8.92 6.47
CA SER A 121 -13.57 9.24 5.22
C SER A 121 -12.09 8.93 5.35
N LEU A 122 -11.51 8.32 4.32
CA LEU A 122 -10.08 8.12 4.18
C LEU A 122 -9.56 8.97 3.01
N PRO A 123 -9.06 10.19 3.27
CA PRO A 123 -8.34 10.96 2.29
C PRO A 123 -6.92 10.40 2.07
N PRO A 124 -6.30 10.63 0.90
CA PRO A 124 -4.90 10.30 0.61
C PRO A 124 -3.92 10.69 1.72
N GLU A 125 -4.06 11.88 2.30
CA GLU A 125 -3.19 12.40 3.36
C GLU A 125 -3.27 11.54 4.63
N MET A 126 -4.48 11.12 5.03
CA MET A 126 -4.70 10.27 6.19
C MET A 126 -4.16 8.85 5.95
N SER A 127 -4.31 8.31 4.74
CA SER A 127 -3.71 7.01 4.38
C SER A 127 -2.18 7.04 4.54
N ILE A 128 -1.52 8.12 4.11
CA ILE A 128 -0.09 8.30 4.30
C ILE A 128 0.29 8.54 5.76
N GLU A 129 -0.49 9.31 6.52
CA GLU A 129 -0.26 9.52 7.94
C GLU A 129 -0.29 8.20 8.72
N ILE A 130 -1.28 7.35 8.44
CA ILE A 130 -1.39 6.02 9.05
C ILE A 130 -0.16 5.19 8.69
N GLN A 131 0.21 5.07 7.42
CA GLN A 131 1.35 4.26 6.99
C GLN A 131 2.69 4.76 7.56
N GLN A 132 2.86 6.08 7.72
CA GLN A 132 4.02 6.65 8.39
C GLN A 132 4.05 6.36 9.89
N ALA A 133 2.89 6.32 10.54
CA ALA A 133 2.77 5.94 11.95
C ALA A 133 3.06 4.45 12.18
N LEU A 134 2.65 3.60 11.22
CA LEU A 134 3.00 2.18 11.22
C LEU A 134 4.51 1.96 10.99
N GLY A 135 5.15 2.83 10.19
CA GLY A 135 6.60 2.80 9.98
C GLY A 135 7.05 1.64 9.08
N ALA A 136 6.26 1.28 8.07
CA ALA A 136 6.59 0.25 7.08
C ALA A 136 7.66 0.71 6.08
N ASP A 137 8.51 -0.19 5.60
CA ASP A 137 9.56 0.11 4.60
C ASP A 137 9.00 0.56 3.24
N ILE A 138 7.84 0.02 2.85
CA ILE A 138 7.13 0.40 1.62
C ILE A 138 5.69 0.75 1.97
N MET A 139 5.23 1.87 1.44
CA MET A 139 3.86 2.37 1.55
C MET A 139 3.23 2.38 0.17
N MET A 140 1.99 1.95 0.06
CA MET A 140 1.23 2.08 -1.18
C MET A 140 0.42 3.38 -1.18
N GLN A 141 0.35 4.07 -2.31
CA GLN A 141 -0.54 5.23 -2.43
C GLN A 141 -2.01 4.82 -2.26
N LEU A 142 -2.85 5.72 -1.78
CA LEU A 142 -4.30 5.55 -1.93
C LEU A 142 -4.70 5.80 -3.38
N ASP A 143 -5.53 4.91 -3.92
CA ASP A 143 -6.00 4.93 -5.31
C ASP A 143 -7.53 4.75 -5.38
N HIS A 144 -8.12 5.18 -6.50
CA HIS A 144 -9.54 4.98 -6.77
C HIS A 144 -9.73 3.62 -7.45
N VAL A 145 -9.96 2.61 -6.62
CA VAL A 145 -10.19 1.24 -7.07
C VAL A 145 -11.58 1.10 -7.69
N ILE A 146 -11.63 0.55 -8.91
CA ILE A 146 -12.86 0.16 -9.59
C ILE A 146 -12.85 -1.35 -9.85
N HIS A 147 -14.03 -1.94 -10.00
CA HIS A 147 -14.14 -3.35 -10.36
C HIS A 147 -13.54 -3.59 -11.76
N VAL A 148 -12.86 -4.72 -11.95
CA VAL A 148 -12.12 -5.00 -13.20
C VAL A 148 -13.01 -5.03 -14.45
N LEU A 149 -14.29 -5.38 -14.28
CA LEU A 149 -15.28 -5.41 -15.36
C LEU A 149 -16.04 -4.08 -15.55
N THR A 150 -15.70 -3.05 -14.77
CA THR A 150 -16.27 -1.71 -14.97
C THR A 150 -15.80 -1.14 -16.31
N THR A 151 -16.72 -0.59 -17.08
CA THR A 151 -16.48 0.00 -18.41
C THR A 151 -17.01 1.43 -18.49
N GLY A 152 -16.56 2.19 -19.49
CA GLY A 152 -17.00 3.56 -19.74
C GLY A 152 -16.14 4.62 -19.03
N ASP A 153 -16.59 5.87 -19.09
CA ASP A 153 -15.82 7.06 -18.67
C ASP A 153 -15.35 7.03 -17.21
N ILE A 154 -16.04 6.26 -16.36
CA ILE A 154 -15.66 6.09 -14.95
C ILE A 154 -14.28 5.44 -14.79
N VAL A 155 -13.84 4.62 -15.75
CA VAL A 155 -12.51 4.00 -15.74
C VAL A 155 -11.42 5.05 -15.90
N GLU A 156 -11.61 5.97 -16.85
CA GLU A 156 -10.70 7.07 -17.06
C GLU A 156 -10.71 8.03 -15.87
N GLU A 157 -11.88 8.39 -15.35
CA GLU A 157 -11.97 9.28 -14.18
C GLU A 157 -11.31 8.68 -12.94
N ALA A 158 -11.48 7.38 -12.68
CA ALA A 158 -10.80 6.70 -11.57
C ALA A 158 -9.28 6.69 -11.73
N MET A 159 -8.79 6.47 -12.96
CA MET A 159 -7.37 6.58 -13.28
C MET A 159 -6.85 8.01 -13.07
N GLN A 160 -7.54 9.02 -13.61
CA GLN A 160 -7.15 10.42 -13.48
C GLN A 160 -7.13 10.87 -12.00
N ARG A 161 -8.14 10.47 -11.22
CA ARG A 161 -8.19 10.71 -9.77
C ARG A 161 -7.03 10.05 -9.04
N SER A 162 -6.70 8.81 -9.37
CA SER A 162 -5.55 8.10 -8.78
C SER A 162 -4.22 8.81 -9.05
N ILE A 163 -4.08 9.45 -10.22
CA ILE A 163 -2.91 10.29 -10.55
C ILE A 163 -2.89 11.56 -9.67
N ARG A 164 -4.03 12.26 -9.50
CA ARG A 164 -4.12 13.44 -8.60
C ARG A 164 -3.86 13.07 -7.15
N TRP A 165 -4.35 11.91 -6.71
CA TRP A 165 -4.14 11.39 -5.36
C TRP A 165 -2.67 10.99 -5.11
N LEU A 166 -1.92 10.55 -6.12
CA LEU A 166 -0.47 10.35 -6.00
C LEU A 166 0.24 11.64 -5.59
N ASP A 167 -0.13 12.78 -6.18
CA ASP A 167 0.47 14.08 -5.83
C ASP A 167 0.21 14.47 -4.38
N ARG A 168 -1.03 14.22 -3.91
CA ARG A 168 -1.42 14.42 -2.50
C ARG A 168 -0.67 13.48 -1.57
N CYS A 169 -0.56 12.19 -1.92
CA CYS A 169 0.20 11.21 -1.16
C CYS A 169 1.68 11.62 -1.04
N LYS A 170 2.29 12.03 -2.15
CA LYS A 170 3.69 12.50 -2.17
C LYS A 170 3.89 13.76 -1.33
N LYS A 171 2.93 14.67 -1.31
CA LYS A 171 2.99 15.88 -0.48
C LYS A 171 2.88 15.56 1.01
N ALA A 172 2.04 14.58 1.38
CA ALA A 172 1.88 14.13 2.76
C ALA A 172 3.03 13.23 3.25
N HIS A 173 3.77 12.62 2.34
CA HIS A 173 4.91 11.76 2.65
C HIS A 173 6.12 12.60 3.05
N THR A 174 6.45 12.57 4.34
CA THR A 174 7.53 13.36 4.96
C THR A 174 8.73 12.51 5.39
N ARG A 175 8.56 11.19 5.49
CA ARG A 175 9.61 10.26 5.89
C ARG A 175 10.49 9.83 4.73
N THR A 176 11.80 9.77 4.94
CA THR A 176 12.79 9.40 3.89
C THR A 176 13.22 7.94 3.98
N ASP A 177 12.93 7.28 5.10
CA ASP A 177 13.20 5.87 5.33
C ASP A 177 12.12 4.95 4.73
N GLN A 178 10.97 5.49 4.34
CA GLN A 178 9.88 4.72 3.73
C GLN A 178 9.81 5.01 2.23
N ALA A 179 9.63 3.97 1.41
CA ALA A 179 9.39 4.13 -0.02
C ALA A 179 7.88 4.28 -0.28
N LEU A 180 7.48 5.22 -1.15
CA LEU A 180 6.09 5.36 -1.60
C LEU A 180 5.93 4.77 -3.00
N PHE A 181 5.09 3.76 -3.15
CA PHE A 181 4.83 3.07 -4.41
C PHE A 181 3.49 3.52 -5.01
N PRO A 182 3.49 3.94 -6.29
CA PRO A 182 2.26 4.23 -7.00
C PRO A 182 1.54 2.94 -7.43
N ILE A 183 0.23 3.04 -7.65
CA ILE A 183 -0.64 1.97 -8.15
C ILE A 183 -1.17 2.39 -9.51
N VAL A 184 -0.78 1.66 -10.55
CA VAL A 184 -1.22 1.91 -11.92
C VAL A 184 -2.68 1.48 -12.08
N GLN A 185 -3.50 2.39 -12.57
CA GLN A 185 -4.92 2.19 -12.87
C GLN A 185 -5.19 2.17 -14.39
N GLY A 186 -6.46 2.05 -14.79
CA GLY A 186 -6.89 1.99 -16.19
C GLY A 186 -7.70 0.74 -16.57
N GLY A 187 -8.10 -0.09 -15.59
CA GLY A 187 -8.96 -1.25 -15.84
C GLY A 187 -8.34 -2.25 -16.82
N LEU A 188 -9.12 -2.69 -17.81
CA LEU A 188 -8.68 -3.56 -18.92
C LEU A 188 -8.25 -2.78 -20.17
N ASP A 189 -8.23 -1.45 -20.12
CA ASP A 189 -7.84 -0.59 -21.24
C ASP A 189 -6.32 -0.35 -21.22
N LEU A 190 -5.63 -0.81 -22.28
CA LEU A 190 -4.17 -0.69 -22.40
C LEU A 190 -3.70 0.75 -22.61
N GLU A 191 -4.48 1.58 -23.30
CA GLU A 191 -4.12 2.99 -23.54
C GLU A 191 -4.27 3.80 -22.25
N LEU A 192 -5.32 3.55 -21.47
CA LEU A 192 -5.45 4.15 -20.14
C LEU A 192 -4.33 3.69 -19.20
N ARG A 193 -3.98 2.39 -19.19
CA ARG A 193 -2.83 1.91 -18.40
C ARG A 193 -1.52 2.58 -18.80
N LYS A 194 -1.28 2.73 -20.11
CA LYS A 194 -0.08 3.40 -20.64
C LYS A 194 -0.03 4.86 -20.20
N LYS A 195 -1.14 5.61 -20.38
CA LYS A 195 -1.29 6.99 -19.91
C LYS A 195 -1.04 7.11 -18.41
N CYS A 196 -1.58 6.19 -17.61
CA CYS A 196 -1.38 6.16 -16.17
C CYS A 196 0.08 5.96 -15.78
N VAL A 197 0.77 4.99 -16.40
CA VAL A 197 2.20 4.74 -16.18
C VAL A 197 3.04 5.96 -16.55
N GLU A 198 2.80 6.56 -17.71
CA GLU A 198 3.53 7.75 -18.18
C GLU A 198 3.36 8.92 -17.22
N GLU A 199 2.15 9.18 -16.75
CA GLU A 199 1.87 10.25 -15.78
C GLU A 199 2.48 9.97 -14.39
N MET A 200 2.39 8.75 -13.89
CA MET A 200 2.98 8.38 -12.60
C MET A 200 4.52 8.35 -12.67
N ALA A 201 5.10 7.99 -13.81
CA ALA A 201 6.55 8.01 -14.02
C ALA A 201 7.12 9.43 -13.98
N LYS A 202 6.41 10.46 -14.46
CA LYS A 202 6.80 11.87 -14.30
C LYS A 202 6.95 12.28 -12.82
N ARG A 203 6.30 11.54 -11.91
CA ARG A 203 6.34 11.74 -10.46
C ARG A 203 7.37 10.83 -9.78
N ALA A 204 7.96 9.86 -10.45
CA ALA A 204 9.11 9.15 -9.93
C ALA A 204 10.29 10.14 -9.91
N LYS A 205 10.67 10.62 -8.73
CA LYS A 205 11.94 11.35 -8.60
C LYS A 205 13.06 10.34 -8.86
N GLY A 206 13.99 10.71 -9.76
CA GLY A 206 15.24 9.99 -10.00
C GLY A 206 16.12 9.91 -8.76
#